data_AF-A0A0G1CA56-F1
#
_entry.id   AF-A0A0G1CA56-F1
#
_cell.length_a   1.000
_cell.length_b   1.000
_cell.length_c   1.000
_cell.angle_alpha   90.00
_cell.angle_beta   90.00
_cell.angle_gamma   90.00
#
_symmetry.space_group_name_H-M   'P 1'
#
loop_
_entity.id
_entity.type
_entity.pdbx_description
1 polymer ?
#
loop_
_entity_poly.entity_id
_entity_poly.type
_entity_poly.pdbx_seq_one_letter_code
_entity_poly.pdbx_strand_id
1 'polypeptide(L)'
;MPDKLLYYTQFGLRLEAMMKYIPRTAVLSALILFFGIIFLFLSYTKLRRDSVPPFSKTDLEETDLDKIRQQVEQINPFFIKNKGQAPEDILYYFQGNNGAVYFTKEKIVFQNKYPIASEESSTTTLLVREVVHQMRFEGQQDDVMISAEDKQEATLNYFVSGVDVTDIPTYGKIIFRNIYPHIDAVFFFADNKLKYDIVIHPNGNPEDIQLAFEGIDELTVDHTGKLLLKTDAETVVHEAPHTYQQDGGSNISVSASYVVNRDNTVSINFGQYDLSRDVIIDPTFSSLAASTFLGGSSSDVLNGLVSDVTGNIYITGYTWSFIFPTTTEAYDEVFNGVTDVFVSKFSSDLATLSASTFIGGADTDQAGAIALDSSGNVYITGYTVSTNFPTSTGVYGQSNSGGDEVFVA
;
A
#
# COMPACT_ATOMS: atom_id res chain seq x y z
N MET A 1 -60.30 -16.17 -7.40
CA MET A 1 -58.90 -15.71 -7.39
C MET A 1 -58.07 -16.54 -8.37
N PRO A 2 -58.04 -16.19 -9.66
CA PRO A 2 -56.86 -16.32 -10.52
C PRO A 2 -56.17 -14.93 -10.62
N ASP A 3 -54.86 -14.88 -10.90
CA ASP A 3 -54.16 -13.78 -11.63
C ASP A 3 -52.64 -13.67 -11.42
N LYS A 4 -51.99 -14.57 -10.67
CA LYS A 4 -50.50 -14.57 -10.60
C LYS A 4 -49.78 -15.48 -11.59
N LEU A 5 -50.50 -16.28 -12.38
CA LEU A 5 -49.89 -17.22 -13.33
C LEU A 5 -49.75 -16.67 -14.77
N LEU A 6 -50.32 -15.50 -15.10
CA LEU A 6 -50.32 -14.96 -16.46
C LEU A 6 -49.14 -14.01 -16.78
N TYR A 7 -48.36 -13.57 -15.78
CA TYR A 7 -47.26 -12.63 -15.98
C TYR A 7 -45.92 -13.31 -16.38
N TYR A 8 -45.74 -14.60 -16.07
CA TYR A 8 -44.50 -15.31 -16.38
C TYR A 8 -44.45 -15.84 -17.82
N THR A 9 -45.59 -16.03 -18.48
CA THR A 9 -45.65 -16.61 -19.82
C THR A 9 -45.39 -15.60 -20.95
N GLN A 10 -45.71 -14.30 -20.78
CA GLN A 10 -45.42 -13.29 -21.81
C GLN A 10 -43.97 -12.77 -21.78
N PHE A 11 -43.26 -12.86 -20.65
CA PHE A 11 -41.86 -12.43 -20.56
C PHE A 11 -40.90 -13.50 -21.10
N GLY A 12 -41.21 -14.79 -20.89
CA GLY A 12 -40.42 -15.91 -21.43
C GLY A 12 -40.47 -16.01 -22.96
N LEU A 13 -41.63 -15.77 -23.58
CA LEU A 13 -41.81 -15.89 -25.04
C LEU A 13 -41.16 -14.75 -25.84
N ARG A 14 -40.82 -13.60 -25.23
CA ARG A 14 -40.10 -12.51 -25.90
C ARG A 14 -38.57 -12.62 -25.78
N LEU A 15 -38.04 -13.31 -24.76
CA LEU A 15 -36.61 -13.62 -24.67
C LEU A 15 -36.17 -14.66 -25.72
N GLU A 16 -36.98 -15.68 -26.00
CA GLU A 16 -36.69 -16.65 -27.07
C GLU A 16 -36.63 -16.02 -28.47
N ALA A 17 -37.41 -14.96 -28.72
CA ALA A 17 -37.38 -14.22 -29.99
C ALA A 17 -36.14 -13.32 -30.14
N MET A 18 -35.60 -12.77 -29.03
CA MET A 18 -34.37 -11.96 -29.04
C MET A 18 -33.08 -12.80 -29.05
N MET A 19 -33.13 -14.04 -28.54
CA MET A 19 -31.98 -14.97 -28.57
C MET A 19 -31.66 -15.54 -29.97
N LYS A 20 -32.43 -15.20 -31.00
CA LYS A 20 -32.20 -15.69 -32.37
C LYS A 20 -31.19 -14.85 -33.18
N TYR A 21 -30.71 -13.70 -32.67
CA TYR A 21 -29.89 -12.75 -33.42
C TYR A 21 -28.61 -12.26 -32.73
N ILE A 22 -28.16 -12.87 -31.63
CA ILE A 22 -26.94 -12.45 -30.91
C ILE A 22 -26.01 -13.65 -30.68
N PRO A 23 -24.71 -13.59 -31.05
CA PRO A 23 -23.78 -14.69 -30.86
C PRO A 23 -23.57 -15.00 -29.37
N ARG A 24 -23.65 -16.29 -29.03
CA ARG A 24 -23.79 -16.84 -27.65
C ARG A 24 -22.66 -16.55 -26.66
N THR A 25 -21.57 -15.89 -27.05
CA THR A 25 -20.39 -15.68 -26.19
C THR A 25 -20.36 -14.32 -25.49
N ALA A 26 -21.16 -13.33 -25.91
CA ALA A 26 -21.17 -11.98 -25.34
C ALA A 26 -22.16 -11.78 -24.18
N VAL A 27 -22.98 -12.78 -23.87
CA VAL A 27 -24.09 -12.66 -22.89
C VAL A 27 -23.63 -12.94 -21.46
N LEU A 28 -22.56 -13.70 -21.24
CA LEU A 28 -22.20 -14.19 -19.90
C LEU A 28 -21.54 -13.12 -19.01
N SER A 29 -20.67 -12.27 -19.57
CA SER A 29 -19.86 -11.32 -18.79
C SER A 29 -20.64 -10.09 -18.32
N ALA A 30 -21.60 -9.62 -19.12
CA ALA A 30 -22.45 -8.48 -18.75
C ALA A 30 -23.54 -8.86 -17.73
N LEU A 31 -23.99 -10.12 -17.72
CA LEU A 31 -24.98 -10.61 -16.75
C LEU A 31 -24.39 -10.77 -15.34
N ILE A 32 -23.11 -11.11 -15.21
CA ILE A 32 -22.47 -11.32 -13.89
C ILE A 32 -22.35 -9.99 -13.11
N LEU A 33 -21.98 -8.91 -13.78
CA LEU A 33 -21.92 -7.57 -13.16
C LEU A 33 -23.32 -7.00 -12.87
N PHE A 34 -24.30 -7.21 -13.77
CA PHE A 34 -25.63 -6.63 -13.63
C PHE A 34 -26.49 -7.33 -12.56
N PHE A 35 -26.36 -8.65 -12.40
CA PHE A 35 -27.09 -9.40 -11.35
C PHE A 35 -26.43 -9.32 -9.97
N GLY A 36 -25.10 -9.19 -9.88
CA GLY A 36 -24.39 -9.01 -8.61
C GLY A 36 -24.80 -7.74 -7.87
N ILE A 37 -24.98 -6.64 -8.61
CA ILE A 37 -25.35 -5.33 -8.05
C ILE A 37 -26.84 -5.28 -7.63
N ILE A 38 -27.73 -5.90 -8.41
CA ILE A 38 -29.18 -5.94 -8.09
C ILE A 38 -29.47 -6.82 -6.87
N PHE A 39 -28.71 -7.89 -6.62
CA PHE A 39 -28.99 -8.81 -5.51
C PHE A 39 -28.45 -8.34 -4.16
N LEU A 40 -27.37 -7.55 -4.12
CA LEU A 40 -26.96 -6.83 -2.91
C LEU A 40 -28.12 -5.93 -2.39
N PHE A 41 -28.92 -5.39 -3.30
CA PHE A 41 -30.08 -4.54 -3.02
C PHE A 41 -31.28 -5.27 -2.38
N LEU A 42 -31.49 -6.56 -2.66
CA LEU A 42 -32.58 -7.35 -2.06
C LEU A 42 -32.28 -7.80 -0.62
N SER A 43 -31.01 -7.90 -0.24
CA SER A 43 -30.63 -8.24 1.15
C SER A 43 -30.78 -7.05 2.10
N TYR A 44 -30.54 -5.82 1.63
CA TYR A 44 -30.66 -4.62 2.44
C TYR A 44 -32.12 -4.27 2.81
N THR A 45 -33.09 -4.61 1.97
CA THR A 45 -34.52 -4.29 2.20
C THR A 45 -35.21 -5.16 3.25
N LYS A 46 -34.55 -6.19 3.79
CA LYS A 46 -35.12 -7.07 4.83
C LYS A 46 -34.76 -6.67 6.26
N LEU A 47 -33.85 -5.72 6.46
CA LEU A 47 -33.37 -5.25 7.77
C LEU A 47 -33.66 -3.75 7.99
N ARG A 48 -34.95 -3.39 8.00
CA ARG A 48 -35.55 -2.26 8.76
C ARG A 48 -37.00 -2.12 8.31
N ARG A 49 -37.88 -2.84 8.98
CA ARG A 49 -39.30 -2.51 8.95
C ARG A 49 -39.47 -1.34 9.91
N ASP A 50 -39.30 -0.14 9.39
CA ASP A 50 -40.10 1.05 9.69
C ASP A 50 -39.37 2.31 9.19
N SER A 51 -40.08 3.07 8.34
CA SER A 51 -39.79 4.46 7.88
C SER A 51 -38.78 4.73 6.75
N VAL A 52 -38.70 3.89 5.71
CA VAL A 52 -38.19 4.35 4.39
C VAL A 52 -39.24 4.03 3.31
N PRO A 53 -39.71 5.02 2.52
CA PRO A 53 -40.69 4.77 1.48
C PRO A 53 -40.09 3.87 0.39
N PRO A 54 -40.90 3.00 -0.26
CA PRO A 54 -40.40 2.10 -1.29
C PRO A 54 -39.90 2.91 -2.50
N PHE A 55 -38.65 2.69 -2.91
CA PHE A 55 -38.12 3.23 -4.17
C PHE A 55 -38.79 2.51 -5.35
N SER A 56 -39.41 3.32 -6.23
CA SER A 56 -39.95 2.90 -7.51
C SER A 56 -38.82 2.42 -8.45
N LYS A 57 -39.01 1.29 -9.13
CA LYS A 57 -38.14 0.80 -10.22
C LYS A 57 -38.26 1.70 -11.46
N THR A 58 -37.80 2.92 -11.36
CA THR A 58 -37.67 3.84 -12.49
C THR A 58 -36.23 4.29 -12.53
N ASP A 59 -35.52 3.71 -13.50
CA ASP A 59 -34.23 4.10 -14.09
C ASP A 59 -33.17 4.62 -13.10
N LEU A 60 -32.24 3.72 -12.71
CA LEU A 60 -31.00 4.10 -12.05
C LEU A 60 -30.24 5.05 -12.98
N GLU A 61 -30.08 6.31 -12.57
CA GLU A 61 -29.23 7.27 -13.28
C GLU A 61 -27.75 6.90 -13.09
N GLU A 62 -26.88 7.29 -14.02
CA GLU A 62 -25.43 7.04 -13.95
C GLU A 62 -24.81 7.57 -12.64
N THR A 63 -25.39 8.66 -12.11
CA THR A 63 -25.05 9.26 -10.82
C THR A 63 -25.34 8.38 -9.61
N ASP A 64 -26.31 7.45 -9.70
CA ASP A 64 -26.60 6.49 -8.63
C ASP A 64 -25.62 5.31 -8.67
N LEU A 65 -25.17 4.89 -9.86
CA LEU A 65 -24.13 3.87 -10.01
C LEU A 65 -22.78 4.35 -9.48
N ASP A 66 -22.42 5.62 -9.71
CA ASP A 66 -21.17 6.18 -9.19
C ASP A 66 -21.21 6.36 -7.66
N LYS A 67 -22.36 6.74 -7.08
CA LYS A 67 -22.53 6.75 -5.62
C LYS A 67 -22.44 5.35 -5.03
N ILE A 68 -23.04 4.35 -5.68
CA ILE A 68 -22.94 2.95 -5.26
C ILE A 68 -21.50 2.45 -5.36
N ARG A 69 -20.78 2.77 -6.44
CA ARG A 69 -19.35 2.46 -6.59
C ARG A 69 -18.53 3.09 -5.47
N GLN A 70 -18.72 4.38 -5.18
CA GLN A 70 -18.04 5.05 -4.07
C GLN A 70 -18.36 4.43 -2.71
N GLN A 71 -19.59 3.98 -2.48
CA GLN A 71 -19.96 3.28 -1.24
C GLN A 71 -19.37 1.86 -1.14
N VAL A 72 -19.26 1.15 -2.26
CA VAL A 72 -18.63 -0.18 -2.33
C VAL A 72 -17.11 -0.09 -2.20
N GLU A 73 -16.49 0.96 -2.74
CA GLU A 73 -15.05 1.27 -2.56
C GLU A 73 -14.69 1.61 -1.11
N GLN A 74 -15.67 2.03 -0.29
CA GLN A 74 -15.48 2.28 1.14
C GLN A 74 -15.58 1.02 2.01
N ILE A 75 -15.96 -0.13 1.45
CA ILE A 75 -15.99 -1.38 2.20
C ILE A 75 -14.55 -1.88 2.35
N ASN A 76 -14.05 -1.88 3.59
CA ASN A 76 -12.75 -2.45 3.90
C ASN A 76 -12.68 -3.90 3.38
N PRO A 77 -11.59 -4.29 2.72
CA PRO A 77 -11.43 -5.65 2.23
C PRO A 77 -11.49 -6.65 3.39
N PHE A 78 -12.05 -7.83 3.11
CA PHE A 78 -12.26 -8.88 4.09
C PHE A 78 -11.98 -10.26 3.47
N PHE A 79 -11.65 -11.22 4.32
CA PHE A 79 -11.53 -12.62 3.93
C PHE A 79 -12.87 -13.33 4.01
N ILE A 80 -13.09 -14.26 3.10
CA ILE A 80 -14.33 -15.00 2.90
C ILE A 80 -14.05 -16.47 3.22
N LYS A 81 -14.86 -17.07 4.09
CA LYS A 81 -14.77 -18.51 4.39
C LYS A 81 -15.32 -19.35 3.25
N ASN A 82 -14.59 -20.38 2.81
CA ASN A 82 -15.13 -21.36 1.89
C ASN A 82 -16.13 -22.28 2.62
N LYS A 83 -17.33 -22.38 2.06
CA LYS A 83 -18.45 -23.24 2.47
C LYS A 83 -18.93 -24.13 1.30
N GLY A 84 -18.12 -24.25 0.24
CA GLY A 84 -18.42 -25.01 -0.98
C GLY A 84 -18.59 -24.16 -2.23
N GLN A 85 -18.41 -22.83 -2.13
CA GLN A 85 -18.46 -21.93 -3.30
C GLN A 85 -17.15 -21.88 -4.10
N ALA A 86 -16.08 -22.48 -3.60
CA ALA A 86 -14.77 -22.61 -4.24
C ALA A 86 -14.24 -24.05 -4.06
N PRO A 87 -13.23 -24.49 -4.85
CA PRO A 87 -12.56 -25.78 -4.67
C PRO A 87 -12.27 -26.15 -3.21
N GLU A 88 -12.39 -27.43 -2.86
CA GLU A 88 -12.39 -27.90 -1.46
C GLU A 88 -11.06 -27.68 -0.72
N ASP A 89 -9.95 -27.55 -1.45
CA ASP A 89 -8.62 -27.26 -0.90
C ASP A 89 -8.48 -25.81 -0.42
N ILE A 90 -9.34 -24.90 -0.90
CA ILE A 90 -9.38 -23.51 -0.48
C ILE A 90 -10.17 -23.39 0.82
N LEU A 91 -9.54 -22.88 1.87
CA LEU A 91 -10.19 -22.68 3.17
C LEU A 91 -10.80 -21.29 3.28
N TYR A 92 -10.05 -20.28 2.84
CA TYR A 92 -10.43 -18.87 2.85
C TYR A 92 -9.92 -18.19 1.60
N TYR A 93 -10.54 -17.09 1.22
CA TYR A 93 -10.05 -16.27 0.10
C TYR A 93 -10.47 -14.82 0.22
N PHE A 94 -9.75 -13.95 -0.47
CA PHE A 94 -10.14 -12.58 -0.75
C PHE A 94 -10.36 -12.42 -2.25
N GLN A 95 -11.38 -11.66 -2.65
CA GLN A 95 -11.64 -11.33 -4.04
C GLN A 95 -11.73 -9.80 -4.16
N GLY A 96 -10.75 -9.21 -4.84
CA GLY A 96 -10.74 -7.79 -5.20
C GLY A 96 -11.02 -7.57 -6.69
N ASN A 97 -11.05 -6.30 -7.10
CA ASN A 97 -11.28 -5.92 -8.50
C ASN A 97 -10.13 -6.36 -9.42
N ASN A 98 -8.90 -6.36 -8.90
CA ASN A 98 -7.68 -6.63 -9.67
C ASN A 98 -7.10 -8.01 -9.41
N GLY A 99 -7.86 -8.92 -8.78
CA GLY A 99 -7.31 -10.22 -8.41
C GLY A 99 -8.00 -10.90 -7.25
N ALA A 100 -7.43 -12.03 -6.86
CA ALA A 100 -7.86 -12.83 -5.73
C ALA A 100 -6.65 -13.41 -4.99
N VAL A 101 -6.84 -13.71 -3.71
CA VAL A 101 -5.86 -14.44 -2.91
C VAL A 101 -6.58 -15.61 -2.26
N TYR A 102 -6.02 -16.81 -2.42
CA TYR A 102 -6.60 -18.05 -1.92
C TYR A 102 -5.68 -18.68 -0.89
N PHE A 103 -6.25 -19.06 0.26
CA PHE A 103 -5.53 -19.67 1.38
C PHE A 103 -5.91 -21.15 1.47
N THR A 104 -4.92 -22.02 1.28
CA THR A 104 -5.04 -23.47 1.48
C THR A 104 -4.23 -23.90 2.69
N LYS A 105 -4.22 -25.20 2.99
CA LYS A 105 -3.30 -25.77 4.00
C LYS A 105 -1.83 -25.72 3.60
N GLU A 106 -1.53 -25.77 2.31
CA GLU A 106 -0.17 -25.97 1.81
C GLU A 106 0.44 -24.68 1.27
N LYS A 107 -0.39 -23.74 0.82
CA LYS A 107 0.05 -22.57 0.08
C LYS A 107 -0.94 -21.43 0.08
N ILE A 108 -0.41 -20.25 -0.18
CA ILE A 108 -1.17 -19.05 -0.52
C ILE A 108 -1.00 -18.82 -2.01
N VAL A 109 -2.11 -18.68 -2.74
CA VAL A 109 -2.12 -18.43 -4.18
C VAL A 109 -2.54 -17.00 -4.43
N PHE A 110 -1.70 -16.24 -5.09
CA PHE A 110 -1.96 -14.85 -5.50
C PHE A 110 -2.27 -14.83 -6.99
N GLN A 111 -3.48 -14.40 -7.33
CA GLN A 111 -3.92 -14.21 -8.72
C GLN A 111 -4.14 -12.72 -8.96
N ASN A 112 -3.26 -12.09 -9.74
CA ASN A 112 -3.38 -10.70 -10.14
C ASN A 112 -3.91 -10.59 -11.57
N LYS A 113 -4.73 -9.56 -11.84
CA LYS A 113 -5.34 -9.28 -13.13
C LYS A 113 -4.97 -7.90 -13.62
N TYR A 114 -4.39 -7.83 -14.81
CA TYR A 114 -3.92 -6.60 -15.43
C TYR A 114 -4.70 -6.29 -16.70
N PRO A 115 -5.28 -5.10 -16.84
CA PRO A 115 -5.83 -4.68 -18.12
C PRO A 115 -4.70 -4.52 -19.15
N ILE A 116 -4.85 -5.16 -20.31
CA ILE A 116 -4.01 -4.98 -21.49
C ILE A 116 -4.72 -3.96 -22.39
N ALA A 117 -4.02 -2.86 -22.72
CA ALA A 117 -4.51 -1.91 -23.71
C ALA A 117 -4.52 -2.57 -25.10
N SER A 118 -5.67 -2.59 -25.79
CA SER A 118 -5.75 -3.01 -27.19
C SER A 118 -5.76 -1.77 -28.10
N GLU A 119 -4.83 -1.69 -29.05
CA GLU A 119 -4.77 -0.58 -30.03
C GLU A 119 -5.77 -0.71 -31.19
N GLU A 120 -6.57 -1.78 -31.30
CA GLU A 120 -7.49 -1.98 -32.43
C GLU A 120 -8.98 -1.70 -32.13
N SER A 121 -9.45 -0.65 -32.81
CA SER A 121 -10.80 -0.31 -33.28
C SER A 121 -12.06 -0.98 -32.66
N SER A 122 -12.95 -0.10 -32.17
CA SER A 122 -14.42 -0.18 -32.16
C SER A 122 -15.15 -1.32 -31.42
N THR A 123 -14.47 -2.29 -30.83
CA THR A 123 -15.08 -3.23 -29.88
C THR A 123 -14.20 -3.32 -28.63
N THR A 124 -14.67 -2.76 -27.52
CA THR A 124 -13.99 -2.71 -26.22
C THR A 124 -13.89 -4.12 -25.61
N THR A 125 -12.99 -4.93 -26.12
CA THR A 125 -12.59 -6.17 -25.45
C THR A 125 -11.45 -5.81 -24.52
N LEU A 126 -11.75 -5.62 -23.23
CA LEU A 126 -10.73 -5.53 -22.19
C LEU A 126 -9.99 -6.88 -22.15
N LEU A 127 -8.86 -6.94 -22.83
CA LEU A 127 -7.93 -8.05 -22.65
C LEU A 127 -7.38 -7.95 -21.23
N VAL A 128 -7.38 -9.05 -20.50
CA VAL A 128 -6.87 -9.11 -19.13
C VAL A 128 -5.74 -10.14 -19.12
N ARG A 129 -4.56 -9.73 -18.65
CA ARG A 129 -3.47 -10.65 -18.33
C ARG A 129 -3.66 -11.13 -16.90
N GLU A 130 -3.66 -12.44 -16.70
CA GLU A 130 -3.67 -13.02 -15.37
C GLU A 130 -2.27 -13.52 -15.02
N VAL A 131 -1.79 -13.13 -13.84
CA VAL A 131 -0.50 -13.54 -13.28
C VAL A 131 -0.79 -14.32 -12.01
N VAL A 132 -0.23 -15.52 -11.90
CA VAL A 132 -0.41 -16.38 -10.72
C VAL A 132 0.95 -16.73 -10.15
N HIS A 133 1.17 -16.35 -8.90
CA HIS A 133 2.31 -16.82 -8.11
C HIS A 133 1.82 -17.39 -6.78
N GLN A 134 2.66 -18.20 -6.13
CA GLN A 134 2.30 -18.93 -4.93
C GLN A 134 3.39 -18.76 -3.88
N MET A 135 2.98 -18.73 -2.62
CA MET A 135 3.87 -18.71 -1.46
C MET A 135 3.61 -19.96 -0.61
N ARG A 136 4.68 -20.62 -0.16
CA ARG A 136 4.62 -21.69 0.83
C ARG A 136 5.56 -21.43 1.99
N PHE A 137 5.21 -21.99 3.14
CA PHE A 137 6.10 -22.13 4.30
C PHE A 137 6.80 -23.49 4.16
N GLU A 138 8.03 -23.49 3.65
CA GLU A 138 8.78 -24.72 3.40
C GLU A 138 9.20 -25.36 4.73
N GLY A 139 8.84 -26.64 4.94
CA GLY A 139 9.05 -27.30 6.23
C GLY A 139 7.99 -26.98 7.28
N GLN A 140 6.82 -26.45 6.88
CA GLN A 140 5.72 -26.21 7.81
C GLN A 140 5.29 -27.48 8.57
N GLN A 141 4.73 -27.30 9.77
CA GLN A 141 4.18 -28.41 10.56
C GLN A 141 2.93 -29.03 9.89
N ASP A 142 2.78 -30.36 9.99
CA ASP A 142 1.63 -31.09 9.45
C ASP A 142 0.30 -30.74 10.15
N ASP A 143 0.37 -30.28 11.40
CA ASP A 143 -0.77 -29.94 12.24
C ASP A 143 -1.05 -28.43 12.31
N VAL A 144 -0.54 -27.65 11.33
CA VAL A 144 -0.84 -26.22 11.18
C VAL A 144 -2.34 -25.95 11.30
N MET A 145 -2.67 -25.05 12.24
CA MET A 145 -4.05 -24.66 12.52
C MET A 145 -4.37 -23.34 11.83
N ILE A 146 -5.16 -23.41 10.76
CA ILE A 146 -5.61 -22.23 10.01
C ILE A 146 -6.98 -21.81 10.53
N SER A 147 -7.09 -20.55 10.91
CA SER A 147 -8.32 -19.96 11.43
C SER A 147 -8.53 -18.56 10.90
N ALA A 148 -9.74 -18.04 11.06
CA ALA A 148 -10.07 -16.66 10.73
C ALA A 148 -10.62 -15.94 11.96
N GLU A 149 -10.16 -14.72 12.16
CA GLU A 149 -10.48 -13.86 13.30
C GLU A 149 -10.99 -12.50 12.85
N ASP A 150 -11.38 -11.66 13.81
CA ASP A 150 -11.99 -10.35 13.56
C ASP A 150 -13.19 -10.47 12.61
N LYS A 151 -14.19 -11.27 13.03
CA LYS A 151 -15.42 -11.47 12.25
C LYS A 151 -16.07 -10.12 11.96
N GLN A 152 -16.32 -9.85 10.68
CA GLN A 152 -16.89 -8.59 10.22
C GLN A 152 -18.43 -8.63 10.30
N GLU A 153 -19.04 -7.44 10.27
CA GLU A 153 -20.50 -7.31 10.20
C GLU A 153 -21.06 -7.78 8.85
N ALA A 154 -20.27 -7.64 7.78
CA ALA A 154 -20.65 -8.07 6.44
C ALA A 154 -20.79 -9.60 6.34
N THR A 155 -21.79 -10.04 5.58
CA THR A 155 -21.93 -11.44 5.16
C THR A 155 -22.18 -11.51 3.66
N LEU A 156 -21.79 -12.63 3.04
CA LEU A 156 -21.96 -12.84 1.60
C LEU A 156 -22.96 -13.96 1.31
N ASN A 157 -23.65 -13.80 0.19
CA ASN A 157 -24.50 -14.83 -0.40
C ASN A 157 -23.99 -15.17 -1.80
N TYR A 158 -23.87 -16.46 -2.09
CA TYR A 158 -23.34 -17.00 -3.34
C TYR A 158 -24.41 -17.89 -4.00
N PHE A 159 -24.78 -17.57 -5.24
CA PHE A 159 -25.88 -18.21 -5.98
C PHE A 159 -25.47 -18.62 -7.40
N VAL A 160 -24.21 -19.01 -7.60
CA VAL A 160 -23.66 -19.30 -8.92
C VAL A 160 -23.63 -20.82 -9.15
N SER A 161 -24.03 -21.26 -10.34
CA SER A 161 -23.86 -22.64 -10.84
C SER A 161 -24.46 -23.75 -9.96
N GLY A 162 -25.67 -23.55 -9.43
CA GLY A 162 -26.38 -24.57 -8.66
C GLY A 162 -25.84 -24.81 -7.25
N VAL A 163 -24.93 -23.95 -6.80
CA VAL A 163 -24.45 -23.87 -5.42
C VAL A 163 -25.05 -22.63 -4.79
N ASP A 164 -26.03 -22.84 -3.92
CA ASP A 164 -26.68 -21.79 -3.14
C ASP A 164 -26.14 -21.83 -1.71
N VAL A 165 -25.28 -20.87 -1.37
CA VAL A 165 -24.70 -20.73 -0.03
C VAL A 165 -24.95 -19.31 0.46
N THR A 166 -25.71 -19.18 1.54
CA THR A 166 -26.03 -17.89 2.15
C THR A 166 -25.30 -17.71 3.49
N ASP A 167 -25.28 -16.47 3.98
CA ASP A 167 -24.74 -16.10 5.28
C ASP A 167 -23.29 -16.59 5.46
N ILE A 168 -22.48 -16.39 4.43
CA ILE A 168 -21.05 -16.69 4.46
C ILE A 168 -20.39 -15.61 5.34
N PRO A 169 -19.76 -15.99 6.47
CA PRO A 169 -19.09 -15.03 7.33
C PRO A 169 -17.83 -14.49 6.67
N THR A 170 -17.53 -13.22 6.95
CA THR A 170 -16.29 -12.57 6.53
C THR A 170 -15.45 -12.16 7.74
N TYR A 171 -14.15 -11.97 7.54
CA TYR A 171 -13.14 -11.87 8.58
C TYR A 171 -12.08 -10.84 8.24
N GLY A 172 -11.51 -10.19 9.26
CA GLY A 172 -10.42 -9.22 9.11
C GLY A 172 -9.04 -9.88 9.08
N LYS A 173 -8.91 -11.10 9.61
CA LYS A 173 -7.63 -11.82 9.70
C LYS A 173 -7.73 -13.29 9.33
N ILE A 174 -6.68 -13.81 8.70
CA ILE A 174 -6.39 -15.25 8.62
C ILE A 174 -5.10 -15.52 9.39
N ILE A 175 -5.13 -16.52 10.27
CA ILE A 175 -3.99 -16.89 11.11
C ILE A 175 -3.64 -18.34 10.82
N PHE A 176 -2.40 -18.55 10.39
CA PHE A 176 -1.75 -19.85 10.35
C PHE A 176 -0.95 -20.00 11.65
N ARG A 177 -1.47 -20.79 12.58
CA ARG A 177 -0.81 -21.02 13.86
C ARG A 177 0.19 -22.14 13.78
N ASN A 178 1.34 -21.94 14.43
CA ASN A 178 2.41 -22.90 14.54
C ASN A 178 2.86 -23.41 13.16
N ILE A 179 3.04 -22.48 12.20
CA ILE A 179 3.61 -22.79 10.88
C ILE A 179 4.97 -23.43 11.02
N TYR A 180 5.76 -22.90 11.95
CA TYR A 180 6.91 -23.58 12.54
C TYR A 180 6.70 -23.61 14.06
N PRO A 181 7.43 -24.44 14.83
CA PRO A 181 7.31 -24.46 16.28
C PRO A 181 7.43 -23.06 16.88
N HIS A 182 6.35 -22.60 17.53
CA HIS A 182 6.26 -21.25 18.13
C HIS A 182 6.35 -20.08 17.13
N ILE A 183 6.00 -20.30 15.85
CA ILE A 183 5.95 -19.26 14.83
C ILE A 183 4.59 -19.28 14.14
N ASP A 184 3.94 -18.12 14.11
CA ASP A 184 2.65 -17.92 13.45
C ASP A 184 2.82 -17.04 12.19
N ALA A 185 1.91 -17.18 11.22
CA ALA A 185 1.74 -16.19 10.16
C ALA A 185 0.32 -15.60 10.20
N VAL A 186 0.24 -14.27 10.18
CA VAL A 186 -1.00 -13.51 10.34
C VAL A 186 -1.22 -12.65 9.10
N PHE A 187 -2.26 -12.94 8.32
CA PHE A 187 -2.66 -12.15 7.16
C PHE A 187 -3.80 -11.21 7.52
N PHE A 188 -3.72 -9.96 7.10
CA PHE A 188 -4.70 -8.91 7.41
C PHE A 188 -4.68 -7.81 6.35
N PHE A 189 -5.62 -6.87 6.45
CA PHE A 189 -5.63 -5.70 5.59
C PHE A 189 -5.24 -4.44 6.37
N ALA A 190 -4.34 -3.64 5.80
CA ALA A 190 -4.06 -2.28 6.25
C ALA A 190 -3.99 -1.36 5.04
N ASP A 191 -4.59 -0.17 5.14
CA ASP A 191 -4.69 0.79 4.02
C ASP A 191 -5.23 0.16 2.72
N ASN A 192 -6.22 -0.73 2.85
CA ASN A 192 -6.82 -1.51 1.76
C ASN A 192 -5.85 -2.43 0.99
N LYS A 193 -4.67 -2.70 1.54
CA LYS A 193 -3.67 -3.64 1.00
C LYS A 193 -3.61 -4.89 1.85
N LEU A 194 -3.45 -6.04 1.20
CA LEU A 194 -3.16 -7.29 1.91
C LEU A 194 -1.74 -7.20 2.47
N LYS A 195 -1.62 -7.50 3.76
CA LYS A 195 -0.37 -7.59 4.51
C LYS A 195 -0.28 -8.94 5.20
N TYR A 196 0.92 -9.29 5.61
CA TYR A 196 1.12 -10.40 6.54
C TYR A 196 2.27 -10.12 7.48
N ASP A 197 2.13 -10.61 8.71
CA ASP A 197 3.20 -10.65 9.69
C ASP A 197 3.64 -12.10 9.92
N ILE A 198 4.93 -12.32 10.13
CA ILE A 198 5.44 -13.55 10.74
C ILE A 198 5.76 -13.22 12.20
N VAL A 199 5.15 -13.95 13.13
CA VAL A 199 5.28 -13.72 14.57
C VAL A 199 6.06 -14.86 15.19
N ILE A 200 7.27 -14.57 15.64
CA ILE A 200 8.12 -15.53 16.37
C ILE A 200 7.84 -15.33 17.85
N HIS A 201 7.18 -16.31 18.48
CA HIS A 201 6.94 -16.30 19.92
C HIS A 201 8.19 -16.73 20.70
N PRO A 202 8.26 -16.50 22.02
CA PRO A 202 9.34 -17.02 22.86
C PRO A 202 9.59 -18.51 22.61
N ASN A 203 10.86 -18.87 22.44
CA ASN A 203 11.36 -20.20 22.05
C ASN A 203 11.16 -20.60 20.57
N GLY A 204 10.59 -19.73 19.73
CA GLY A 204 10.58 -19.92 18.27
C GLY A 204 11.97 -19.78 17.68
N ASN A 205 12.31 -20.63 16.72
CA ASN A 205 13.60 -20.62 16.04
C ASN A 205 13.49 -19.89 14.69
N PRO A 206 14.06 -18.67 14.55
CA PRO A 206 13.98 -17.90 13.30
C PRO A 206 14.58 -18.63 12.09
N GLU A 207 15.56 -19.52 12.32
CA GLU A 207 16.22 -20.29 11.25
C GLU A 207 15.27 -21.29 10.57
N ASP A 208 14.13 -21.61 11.19
CA ASP A 208 13.11 -22.47 10.60
C ASP A 208 12.32 -21.74 9.49
N ILE A 209 12.38 -20.41 9.44
CA ILE A 209 11.63 -19.62 8.46
C ILE A 209 12.22 -19.80 7.07
N GLN A 210 11.52 -20.55 6.22
CA GLN A 210 11.83 -20.73 4.81
C GLN A 210 10.60 -20.42 3.95
N LEU A 211 10.64 -19.32 3.19
CA LEU A 211 9.54 -18.92 2.32
C LEU A 211 9.84 -19.37 0.89
N ALA A 212 9.04 -20.29 0.35
CA ALA A 212 9.18 -20.74 -1.04
C ALA A 212 8.20 -19.97 -1.94
N PHE A 213 8.68 -19.50 -3.09
CA PHE A 213 7.85 -18.83 -4.09
C PHE A 213 7.84 -19.60 -5.41
N GLU A 214 6.65 -19.84 -5.94
CA GLU A 214 6.44 -20.54 -7.22
C GLU A 214 5.64 -19.67 -8.19
N GLY A 215 5.78 -19.94 -9.50
CA GLY A 215 5.15 -19.11 -10.53
C GLY A 215 5.88 -17.79 -10.80
N ILE A 216 7.17 -17.73 -10.45
CA ILE A 216 8.07 -16.59 -10.68
C ILE A 216 9.22 -17.02 -11.60
N ASP A 217 9.71 -16.07 -12.42
CA ASP A 217 10.85 -16.23 -13.31
C ASP A 217 12.18 -16.01 -12.59
N GLU A 218 12.20 -15.12 -11.58
CA GLU A 218 13.41 -14.70 -10.88
C GLU A 218 13.09 -14.26 -9.45
N LEU A 219 13.96 -14.62 -8.51
CA LEU A 219 13.88 -14.26 -7.10
C LEU A 219 15.19 -13.63 -6.67
N THR A 220 15.18 -12.35 -6.28
CA THR A 220 16.39 -11.61 -5.90
C THR A 220 16.16 -10.66 -4.74
N VAL A 221 17.24 -10.21 -4.10
CA VAL A 221 17.23 -9.10 -3.14
C VAL A 221 17.98 -7.94 -3.75
N ASP A 222 17.39 -6.74 -3.76
CA ASP A 222 18.04 -5.56 -4.30
C ASP A 222 19.01 -4.90 -3.29
N HIS A 223 19.69 -3.85 -3.74
CA HIS A 223 20.66 -3.11 -2.91
C HIS A 223 20.04 -2.36 -1.72
N THR A 224 18.70 -2.23 -1.67
CA THR A 224 17.95 -1.62 -0.57
C THR A 224 17.39 -2.66 0.41
N GLY A 225 17.58 -3.95 0.12
CA GLY A 225 17.11 -5.06 0.95
C GLY A 225 15.69 -5.53 0.62
N LYS A 226 15.07 -5.04 -0.45
CA LYS A 226 13.75 -5.49 -0.91
C LYS A 226 13.85 -6.84 -1.61
N LEU A 227 12.87 -7.70 -1.40
CA LEU A 227 12.76 -8.98 -2.10
C LEU A 227 11.91 -8.81 -3.37
N LEU A 228 12.49 -9.15 -4.51
CA LEU A 228 11.91 -8.99 -5.84
C LEU A 228 11.51 -10.35 -6.41
N LEU A 229 10.22 -10.51 -6.66
CA LEU A 229 9.59 -11.69 -7.26
C LEU A 229 9.19 -11.33 -8.67
N LYS A 230 10.05 -11.61 -9.64
CA LYS A 230 9.78 -11.31 -11.04
C LYS A 230 8.87 -12.39 -11.63
N THR A 231 7.82 -11.95 -12.30
CA THR A 231 6.91 -12.78 -13.08
C THR A 231 7.03 -12.41 -14.55
N ASP A 232 6.30 -13.11 -15.41
CA ASP A 232 6.26 -12.86 -16.83
C ASP A 232 5.64 -11.48 -17.19
N ALA A 233 4.95 -10.83 -16.25
CA ALA A 233 4.25 -9.57 -16.46
C ALA A 233 4.77 -8.40 -15.61
N GLU A 234 5.20 -8.67 -14.39
CA GLU A 234 5.57 -7.64 -13.42
C GLU A 234 6.62 -8.14 -12.43
N THR A 235 7.11 -7.25 -11.58
CA THR A 235 7.88 -7.61 -10.38
C THR A 235 7.03 -7.32 -9.15
N VAL A 236 6.69 -8.36 -8.40
CA VAL A 236 6.08 -8.23 -7.08
C VAL A 236 7.20 -7.90 -6.08
N VAL A 237 7.01 -6.85 -5.30
CA VAL A 237 8.01 -6.33 -4.37
C VAL A 237 7.54 -6.55 -2.94
N HIS A 238 8.36 -7.26 -2.15
CA HIS A 238 8.26 -7.23 -0.70
C HIS A 238 9.29 -6.23 -0.18
N GLU A 239 8.86 -5.36 0.73
CA GLU A 239 9.76 -4.39 1.37
C GLU A 239 10.81 -5.11 2.22
N ALA A 240 11.92 -4.43 2.48
CA ALA A 240 12.91 -4.93 3.44
C ALA A 240 12.22 -5.27 4.77
N PRO A 241 12.58 -6.39 5.44
CA PRO A 241 11.80 -6.92 6.54
C PRO A 241 11.84 -5.95 7.73
N HIS A 242 10.72 -5.27 7.98
CA HIS A 242 10.60 -4.41 9.14
C HIS A 242 10.33 -5.27 10.37
N THR A 243 11.38 -5.50 11.16
CA THR A 243 11.36 -6.44 12.29
C THR A 243 11.48 -5.70 13.61
N TYR A 244 10.64 -6.06 14.59
CA TYR A 244 10.64 -5.39 15.89
C TYR A 244 10.08 -6.27 17.02
N GLN A 245 10.43 -5.89 18.25
CA GLN A 245 9.82 -6.40 19.48
C GLN A 245 9.00 -5.29 20.13
N GLN A 246 7.94 -5.64 20.83
CA GLN A 246 7.16 -4.66 21.58
C GLN A 246 7.65 -4.55 23.03
N ASP A 247 7.77 -3.33 23.54
CA ASP A 247 8.07 -3.02 24.94
C ASP A 247 7.20 -1.86 25.44
N GLY A 248 6.26 -2.14 26.34
CA GLY A 248 5.40 -1.12 26.93
C GLY A 248 4.62 -0.26 25.90
N GLY A 249 4.37 -0.79 24.70
CA GLY A 249 3.71 -0.07 23.60
C GLY A 249 4.65 0.63 22.61
N SER A 250 5.97 0.57 22.82
CA SER A 250 6.99 1.04 21.87
C SER A 250 7.60 -0.13 21.10
N ASN A 251 8.00 0.10 19.85
CA ASN A 251 8.68 -0.89 19.02
C ASN A 251 10.21 -0.76 19.19
N ILE A 252 10.87 -1.84 19.57
CA ILE A 252 12.33 -1.98 19.57
C ILE A 252 12.71 -2.66 18.26
N SER A 253 13.37 -1.95 17.35
CA SER A 253 13.78 -2.52 16.07
C SER A 253 14.79 -3.65 16.25
N VAL A 254 14.61 -4.71 15.45
CA VAL A 254 15.53 -5.82 15.29
C VAL A 254 16.05 -5.78 13.86
N SER A 255 17.36 -5.81 13.68
CA SER A 255 17.93 -5.86 12.33
C SER A 255 17.57 -7.19 11.67
N ALA A 256 17.08 -7.16 10.43
CA ALA A 256 16.77 -8.36 9.66
C ALA A 256 17.07 -8.14 8.17
N SER A 257 17.37 -9.22 7.44
CA SER A 257 17.59 -9.17 6.00
C SER A 257 17.20 -10.48 5.32
N TYR A 258 16.62 -10.40 4.13
CA TYR A 258 16.35 -11.60 3.33
C TYR A 258 17.63 -12.23 2.81
N VAL A 259 17.62 -13.55 2.72
CA VAL A 259 18.65 -14.35 2.06
C VAL A 259 17.94 -15.28 1.08
N VAL A 260 18.22 -15.10 -0.22
CA VAL A 260 17.72 -16.02 -1.26
C VAL A 260 18.64 -17.23 -1.34
N ASN A 261 18.07 -18.40 -1.12
CA ASN A 261 18.78 -19.68 -1.14
C ASN A 261 18.80 -20.28 -2.56
N ARG A 262 19.63 -21.31 -2.76
CA ARG A 262 19.84 -21.93 -4.09
C ARG A 262 18.61 -22.66 -4.64
N ASP A 263 17.64 -22.98 -3.81
CA ASP A 263 16.41 -23.70 -4.13
C ASP A 263 15.19 -22.77 -4.29
N ASN A 264 15.42 -21.46 -4.49
CA ASN A 264 14.39 -20.42 -4.56
C ASN A 264 13.53 -20.30 -3.28
N THR A 265 14.07 -20.73 -2.15
CA THR A 265 13.54 -20.36 -0.83
C THR A 265 14.18 -19.07 -0.33
N VAL A 266 13.49 -18.38 0.58
CA VAL A 266 13.97 -17.19 1.27
C VAL A 266 14.03 -17.48 2.76
N SER A 267 15.23 -17.39 3.32
CA SER A 267 15.41 -17.31 4.77
C SER A 267 15.60 -15.86 5.20
N ILE A 268 15.53 -15.61 6.51
CA ILE A 268 15.71 -14.29 7.08
C ILE A 268 16.87 -14.38 8.08
N ASN A 269 17.90 -13.55 7.88
CA ASN A 269 18.98 -13.39 8.83
C ASN A 269 18.59 -12.30 9.84
N PHE A 270 18.84 -12.56 11.13
CA PHE A 270 18.48 -11.68 12.23
C PHE A 270 19.71 -11.15 12.98
N GLY A 271 19.61 -9.90 13.41
CA GLY A 271 20.45 -9.34 14.46
C GLY A 271 20.11 -9.90 15.84
N GLN A 272 20.75 -9.35 16.87
CA GLN A 272 20.44 -9.73 18.25
C GLN A 272 19.07 -9.19 18.67
N TYR A 273 18.33 -9.99 19.43
CA TYR A 273 17.03 -9.63 20.01
C TYR A 273 16.79 -10.38 21.34
N ASP A 274 15.81 -9.95 22.12
CA ASP A 274 15.43 -10.57 23.40
C ASP A 274 14.57 -11.82 23.16
N LEU A 275 15.10 -13.02 23.41
CA LEU A 275 14.40 -14.29 23.20
C LEU A 275 13.15 -14.50 24.07
N SER A 276 12.92 -13.65 25.07
CA SER A 276 11.76 -13.74 25.97
C SER A 276 10.52 -13.01 25.45
N ARG A 277 10.62 -12.33 24.31
CA ARG A 277 9.54 -11.52 23.72
C ARG A 277 9.24 -11.95 22.30
N ASP A 278 8.01 -11.69 21.87
CA ASP A 278 7.63 -11.87 20.46
C ASP A 278 8.52 -10.99 19.56
N VAL A 279 8.88 -11.53 18.40
CA VAL A 279 9.47 -10.78 17.28
C VAL A 279 8.46 -10.78 16.15
N ILE A 280 8.10 -9.59 15.68
CA ILE A 280 7.17 -9.40 14.56
C ILE A 280 7.98 -9.00 13.34
N ILE A 281 7.77 -9.70 12.23
CA ILE A 281 8.36 -9.40 10.92
C ILE A 281 7.24 -8.95 10.00
N ASP A 282 7.28 -7.69 9.57
CA ASP A 282 6.39 -7.14 8.55
C ASP A 282 7.17 -6.92 7.23
N PRO A 283 7.12 -7.89 6.30
CA PRO A 283 7.76 -7.83 4.98
C PRO A 283 7.01 -6.96 3.97
N THR A 284 5.90 -6.33 4.36
CA THR A 284 5.02 -5.57 3.46
C THR A 284 4.99 -4.08 3.77
N PHE A 285 5.91 -3.60 4.62
CA PHE A 285 5.85 -2.33 5.34
C PHE A 285 5.34 -1.15 4.49
N SER A 286 4.04 -0.89 4.60
CA SER A 286 3.29 0.05 3.76
C SER A 286 2.81 1.31 4.51
N SER A 287 3.20 1.49 5.78
CA SER A 287 2.80 2.67 6.53
C SER A 287 3.82 3.78 6.38
N LEU A 288 3.33 4.96 6.01
CA LEU A 288 4.09 6.20 6.03
C LEU A 288 4.59 6.45 7.46
N ALA A 289 5.89 6.23 7.70
CA ALA A 289 6.49 6.31 9.04
C ALA A 289 6.34 7.71 9.65
N ALA A 290 6.57 8.73 8.83
CA ALA A 290 6.27 10.12 9.13
C ALA A 290 6.19 10.91 7.81
N SER A 291 5.39 11.98 7.82
CA SER A 291 5.43 13.02 6.79
C SER A 291 5.05 14.34 7.43
N THR A 292 5.65 15.42 6.97
CA THR A 292 5.34 16.76 7.46
C THR A 292 5.38 17.77 6.31
N PHE A 293 4.82 18.95 6.54
CA PHE A 293 4.96 20.10 5.64
C PHE A 293 5.95 21.09 6.25
N LEU A 294 6.83 21.63 5.43
CA LEU A 294 7.67 22.78 5.75
C LEU A 294 7.55 23.79 4.61
N GLY A 295 7.13 25.01 4.95
CA GLY A 295 6.88 26.04 3.97
C GLY A 295 6.09 27.20 4.55
N GLY A 296 5.89 28.24 3.74
CA GLY A 296 5.16 29.45 4.13
C GLY A 296 3.98 29.76 3.20
N SER A 297 3.71 31.05 3.01
CA SER A 297 2.55 31.53 2.23
C SER A 297 2.74 31.51 0.71
N SER A 298 3.91 31.12 0.22
CA SER A 298 4.27 31.15 -1.21
C SER A 298 4.96 29.85 -1.58
N SER A 299 5.43 29.74 -2.83
CA SER A 299 6.11 28.53 -3.27
C SER A 299 7.40 28.31 -2.45
N ASP A 300 7.67 27.05 -2.15
CA ASP A 300 8.87 26.60 -1.46
C ASP A 300 9.39 25.37 -2.21
N VAL A 301 10.69 25.35 -2.53
CA VAL A 301 11.30 24.29 -3.34
C VAL A 301 12.44 23.68 -2.55
N LEU A 302 12.39 22.36 -2.36
CA LEU A 302 13.45 21.57 -1.74
C LEU A 302 14.34 21.00 -2.84
N ASN A 303 15.66 21.21 -2.74
CA ASN A 303 16.64 20.71 -3.70
C ASN A 303 17.63 19.70 -3.11
N GLY A 304 17.81 19.66 -1.79
CA GLY A 304 18.75 18.74 -1.15
C GLY A 304 18.26 18.22 0.20
N LEU A 305 18.63 16.97 0.49
CA LEU A 305 18.37 16.31 1.77
C LEU A 305 19.57 15.43 2.15
N VAL A 306 19.93 15.43 3.44
CA VAL A 306 20.95 14.56 4.03
C VAL A 306 20.59 14.24 5.48
N SER A 307 21.03 13.09 6.00
CA SER A 307 20.84 12.70 7.40
C SER A 307 22.16 12.61 8.16
N ASP A 308 22.15 12.96 9.45
CA ASP A 308 23.29 12.70 10.34
C ASP A 308 23.29 11.27 10.91
N VAL A 309 24.36 10.92 11.64
CA VAL A 309 24.53 9.58 12.25
C VAL A 309 23.49 9.24 13.32
N THR A 310 22.76 10.23 13.83
CA THR A 310 21.66 10.06 14.78
C THR A 310 20.29 10.02 14.11
N GLY A 311 20.24 10.15 12.78
CA GLY A 311 19.03 10.11 11.98
C GLY A 311 18.29 11.44 11.88
N ASN A 312 18.86 12.57 12.35
CA ASN A 312 18.23 13.87 12.10
C ASN A 312 18.33 14.20 10.61
N ILE A 313 17.29 14.83 10.08
CA ILE A 313 17.15 15.12 8.67
C ILE A 313 17.44 16.59 8.41
N TYR A 314 18.38 16.89 7.53
CA TYR A 314 18.74 18.24 7.10
C TYR A 314 18.27 18.41 5.66
N ILE A 315 17.61 19.51 5.38
CA ILE A 315 17.11 19.85 4.06
C ILE A 315 17.52 21.26 3.69
N THR A 316 17.72 21.47 2.39
CA THR A 316 17.94 22.80 1.82
C THR A 316 17.16 22.97 0.54
N GLY A 317 16.96 24.22 0.19
CA GLY A 317 16.19 24.64 -0.96
C GLY A 317 16.12 26.16 -1.00
N TYR A 318 15.09 26.67 -1.64
CA TYR A 318 14.82 28.10 -1.65
C TYR A 318 13.33 28.36 -1.57
N THR A 319 12.98 29.56 -1.13
CA THR A 319 11.60 29.92 -0.84
C THR A 319 11.30 31.33 -1.34
N TRP A 320 10.04 31.57 -1.70
CA TRP A 320 9.48 32.91 -1.93
C TRP A 320 8.67 33.41 -0.71
N SER A 321 8.65 32.65 0.37
CA SER A 321 7.76 32.84 1.51
C SER A 321 8.39 33.76 2.55
N PHE A 322 7.82 34.96 2.71
CA PHE A 322 8.20 35.90 3.77
C PHE A 322 8.00 35.33 5.20
N ILE A 323 7.09 34.37 5.35
CA ILE A 323 6.77 33.70 6.63
C ILE A 323 7.23 32.24 6.67
N PHE A 324 8.34 31.90 6.01
CA PHE A 324 8.91 30.56 6.11
C PHE A 324 9.32 30.25 7.57
N PRO A 325 9.08 29.03 8.08
CA PRO A 325 9.43 28.68 9.45
C PRO A 325 10.94 28.73 9.71
N THR A 326 11.39 29.68 10.53
CA THR A 326 12.74 29.77 11.10
C THR A 326 12.71 29.47 12.60
N THR A 327 13.86 29.11 13.17
CA THR A 327 14.00 28.93 14.63
C THR A 327 14.60 30.17 15.27
N THR A 328 14.25 30.46 16.54
CA THR A 328 14.85 31.58 17.29
C THR A 328 16.36 31.41 17.42
N GLU A 329 17.09 32.52 17.35
CA GLU A 329 18.57 32.58 17.35
C GLU A 329 19.21 31.91 16.13
N ALA A 330 18.45 31.74 15.03
CA ALA A 330 19.01 31.31 13.76
C ALA A 330 20.04 32.31 13.22
N TYR A 331 20.89 31.85 12.30
CA TYR A 331 21.86 32.71 11.62
C TYR A 331 21.16 33.89 10.93
N ASP A 332 20.05 33.61 10.25
CA ASP A 332 19.13 34.60 9.73
C ASP A 332 17.69 34.10 9.86
N GLU A 333 16.86 34.91 10.52
CA GLU A 333 15.44 34.65 10.75
C GLU A 333 14.54 35.34 9.72
N VAL A 334 15.10 36.19 8.87
CA VAL A 334 14.37 37.09 7.97
C VAL A 334 14.63 36.72 6.52
N PHE A 335 13.58 36.82 5.71
CA PHE A 335 13.65 36.69 4.26
C PHE A 335 14.10 38.03 3.63
N ASN A 336 15.18 38.01 2.84
CA ASN A 336 15.91 39.22 2.45
C ASN A 336 15.75 39.64 0.98
N GLY A 337 15.31 38.76 0.09
CA GLY A 337 15.35 39.02 -1.35
C GLY A 337 14.10 38.62 -2.14
N VAL A 338 14.33 38.09 -3.35
CA VAL A 338 13.30 37.53 -4.23
C VAL A 338 13.10 36.06 -3.92
N THR A 339 14.20 35.34 -3.70
CA THR A 339 14.23 34.02 -3.07
C THR A 339 15.44 33.95 -2.18
N ASP A 340 15.28 33.31 -1.03
CA ASP A 340 16.39 33.03 -0.12
C ASP A 340 16.56 31.51 -0.02
N VAL A 341 17.81 31.09 0.21
CA VAL A 341 18.09 29.71 0.60
C VAL A 341 17.56 29.48 2.00
N PHE A 342 16.94 28.33 2.24
CA PHE A 342 16.67 27.85 3.60
C PHE A 342 17.50 26.62 3.93
N VAL A 343 17.79 26.45 5.22
CA VAL A 343 18.42 25.25 5.77
C VAL A 343 17.64 24.86 7.00
N SER A 344 17.11 23.64 7.03
CA SER A 344 16.24 23.17 8.11
C SER A 344 16.66 21.79 8.60
N LYS A 345 16.60 21.58 9.91
CA LYS A 345 16.94 20.34 10.59
C LYS A 345 15.74 19.80 11.38
N PHE A 346 15.27 18.62 11.00
CA PHE A 346 14.24 17.87 11.72
C PHE A 346 14.83 16.77 12.60
N SER A 347 14.10 16.43 13.68
CA SER A 347 14.24 15.14 14.35
C SER A 347 13.94 13.98 13.41
N SER A 348 14.44 12.78 13.71
CA SER A 348 14.31 11.58 12.85
C SER A 348 12.85 11.15 12.60
N ASP A 349 11.94 11.52 13.50
CA ASP A 349 10.49 11.28 13.39
C ASP A 349 9.73 12.42 12.70
N LEU A 350 10.44 13.44 12.21
CA LEU A 350 9.91 14.66 11.60
C LEU A 350 8.99 15.49 12.51
N ALA A 351 8.94 15.20 13.81
CA ALA A 351 8.04 15.86 14.75
C ALA A 351 8.55 17.25 15.20
N THR A 352 9.87 17.46 15.18
CA THR A 352 10.49 18.68 15.71
C THR A 352 11.40 19.32 14.67
N LEU A 353 11.11 20.59 14.31
CA LEU A 353 12.05 21.45 13.59
C LEU A 353 13.05 22.05 14.58
N SER A 354 14.21 21.43 14.70
CA SER A 354 15.23 21.76 15.71
C SER A 354 16.12 22.95 15.34
N ALA A 355 16.30 23.22 14.05
CA ALA A 355 16.98 24.40 13.54
C ALA A 355 16.41 24.78 12.17
N SER A 356 16.25 26.06 11.88
CA SER A 356 15.85 26.54 10.56
C SER A 356 16.28 27.98 10.35
N THR A 357 17.00 28.26 9.25
CA THR A 357 17.61 29.57 8.96
C THR A 357 17.54 29.90 7.48
N PHE A 358 17.66 31.19 7.16
CA PHE A 358 17.94 31.66 5.81
C PHE A 358 19.44 31.82 5.53
N ILE A 359 19.80 31.81 4.25
CA ILE A 359 21.07 32.28 3.69
C ILE A 359 20.76 33.00 2.38
N GLY A 360 21.02 34.30 2.31
CA GLY A 360 20.70 35.08 1.11
C GLY A 360 21.00 36.56 1.27
N GLY A 361 20.86 37.29 0.16
CA GLY A 361 20.99 38.73 0.08
C GLY A 361 19.70 39.36 -0.47
N ALA A 362 19.83 40.49 -1.16
CA ALA A 362 18.69 41.31 -1.57
C ALA A 362 17.99 40.84 -2.86
N ASP A 363 18.48 39.80 -3.52
CA ASP A 363 17.97 39.32 -4.82
C ASP A 363 17.71 37.79 -4.76
N THR A 364 17.97 37.07 -5.85
CA THR A 364 17.66 35.65 -6.02
C THR A 364 18.82 34.80 -5.54
N ASP A 365 18.56 33.98 -4.53
CA ASP A 365 19.49 33.01 -3.96
C ASP A 365 18.86 31.62 -3.94
N GLN A 366 19.57 30.63 -4.47
CA GLN A 366 19.07 29.26 -4.59
C GLN A 366 20.12 28.21 -4.24
N ALA A 367 19.76 27.27 -3.38
CA ALA A 367 20.59 26.11 -3.09
C ALA A 367 20.39 25.02 -4.13
N GLY A 368 21.47 24.37 -4.53
CA GLY A 368 21.48 23.19 -5.40
C GLY A 368 21.70 21.87 -4.65
N ALA A 369 22.51 21.86 -3.59
CA ALA A 369 22.78 20.64 -2.81
C ALA A 369 23.25 20.95 -1.39
N ILE A 370 23.15 19.94 -0.51
CA ILE A 370 23.61 19.94 0.88
C ILE A 370 24.48 18.72 1.16
N ALA A 371 25.51 18.88 1.99
CA ALA A 371 26.33 17.79 2.50
C ALA A 371 26.67 18.03 3.99
N LEU A 372 26.97 16.94 4.71
CA LEU A 372 27.48 16.98 6.07
C LEU A 372 28.90 16.40 6.11
N ASP A 373 29.78 16.99 6.92
CA ASP A 373 31.02 16.32 7.31
C ASP A 373 30.84 15.43 8.55
N SER A 374 31.91 14.73 8.94
CA SER A 374 31.92 13.87 10.12
C SER A 374 31.76 14.61 11.45
N SER A 375 31.92 15.93 11.46
CA SER A 375 31.74 16.78 12.63
C SER A 375 30.31 17.36 12.69
N GLY A 376 29.48 17.09 11.68
CA GLY A 376 28.12 17.63 11.56
C GLY A 376 28.08 19.05 11.00
N ASN A 377 29.17 19.56 10.40
CA ASN A 377 29.13 20.83 9.70
C ASN A 377 28.33 20.68 8.41
N VAL A 378 27.49 21.67 8.13
CA VAL A 378 26.62 21.71 6.94
C VAL A 378 27.33 22.50 5.84
N TYR A 379 27.39 21.92 4.64
CA TYR A 379 27.92 22.56 3.44
C TYR A 379 26.81 22.68 2.41
N ILE A 380 26.64 23.86 1.84
CA ILE A 380 25.60 24.13 0.86
C ILE A 380 26.25 24.69 -0.40
N THR A 381 25.79 24.22 -1.54
CA THR A 381 26.17 24.79 -2.84
C THR A 381 24.96 25.36 -3.53
N GLY A 382 25.15 26.33 -4.40
CA GLY A 382 24.06 26.97 -5.11
C GLY A 382 24.54 28.11 -5.98
N TYR A 383 23.61 28.98 -6.35
CA TYR A 383 23.93 30.24 -7.02
C TYR A 383 23.20 31.42 -6.39
N THR A 384 23.79 32.60 -6.58
CA THR A 384 23.34 33.88 -6.06
C THR A 384 23.44 34.95 -7.14
N VAL A 385 22.39 35.76 -7.26
CA VAL A 385 22.41 37.03 -8.02
C VAL A 385 22.60 38.22 -7.06
N SER A 386 22.53 37.97 -5.76
CA SER A 386 22.66 38.97 -4.71
C SER A 386 24.08 39.54 -4.67
N THR A 387 24.19 40.87 -4.84
CA THR A 387 25.47 41.59 -4.70
C THR A 387 25.96 41.66 -3.24
N ASN A 388 25.06 41.39 -2.30
CA ASN A 388 25.27 41.39 -0.85
C ASN A 388 25.08 40.00 -0.23
N PHE A 389 25.29 38.92 -1.00
CA PHE A 389 25.25 37.56 -0.46
C PHE A 389 26.24 37.41 0.72
N PRO A 390 25.85 36.74 1.82
CA PRO A 390 26.69 36.63 3.00
C PRO A 390 27.97 35.85 2.71
N THR A 391 29.11 36.44 3.04
CA THR A 391 30.43 35.79 2.98
C THR A 391 31.21 36.02 4.27
N SER A 392 32.04 35.05 4.64
CA SER A 392 32.93 35.17 5.81
C SER A 392 34.19 35.96 5.48
N THR A 393 34.82 36.57 6.48
CA THR A 393 36.10 37.26 6.26
C THR A 393 37.22 36.26 5.97
N GLY A 394 38.10 36.60 5.02
CA GLY A 394 39.27 35.77 4.67
C GLY A 394 39.00 34.61 3.70
N VAL A 395 37.79 34.51 3.13
CA VAL A 395 37.45 33.53 2.09
C VAL A 395 37.96 33.95 0.70
N TYR A 396 37.95 33.00 -0.26
CA TYR A 396 38.50 33.16 -1.61
C TYR A 396 37.87 34.30 -2.43
N GLY A 397 36.55 34.45 -2.40
CA GLY A 397 35.81 35.51 -3.09
C GLY A 397 34.79 36.15 -2.15
N GLN A 398 34.80 37.49 -2.06
CA GLN A 398 33.97 38.27 -1.12
C GLN A 398 33.01 39.24 -1.84
N SER A 399 33.01 39.24 -3.17
CA SER A 399 32.22 40.16 -3.97
C SER A 399 31.67 39.47 -5.21
N ASN A 400 30.37 39.57 -5.43
CA ASN A 400 29.74 39.15 -6.67
C ASN A 400 30.21 40.08 -7.80
N SER A 401 30.73 39.52 -8.90
CA SER A 401 31.29 40.28 -10.02
C SER A 401 30.27 40.76 -11.05
N GLY A 402 28.98 40.44 -10.81
CA GLY A 402 27.82 40.76 -11.64
C GLY A 402 27.33 39.54 -12.41
N GLY A 403 26.05 39.20 -12.26
CA GLY A 403 25.42 38.01 -12.84
C GLY A 403 25.19 36.90 -11.82
N ASP A 404 24.91 35.68 -12.30
CA ASP A 404 24.71 34.49 -11.47
C ASP A 404 26.09 33.97 -11.02
N GLU A 405 26.39 34.08 -9.72
CA GLU A 405 27.61 33.54 -9.12
C GLU A 405 27.30 32.24 -8.39
N VAL A 406 28.19 31.24 -8.49
CA VAL A 406 28.07 30.03 -7.69
C VAL A 406 28.65 30.25 -6.29
N PHE A 407 28.03 29.65 -5.27
CA PHE A 407 28.55 29.70 -3.90
C PHE A 407 28.77 28.31 -3.32
N VAL A 408 29.67 28.25 -2.34
CA VAL A 408 29.74 27.20 -1.31
C VAL A 408 29.71 27.91 0.04
N ALA A 409 28.78 27.51 0.90
CA ALA A 409 28.51 28.12 2.21
C ALA A 409 28.59 27.08 3.32
#